data_AF-A0A7J2TYG7-F1
#
_entry.id   AF-A0A7J2TYG7-F1
#
_cell.length_a   1.000
_cell.length_b   1.000
_cell.length_c   1.000
_cell.angle_alpha   90.00
_cell.angle_beta   90.00
_cell.angle_gamma   90.00
#
_symmetry.space_group_name_H-M   'P 1'
#
loop_
_entity.id
_entity.type
_entity.pdbx_description
1 polymer ?
#
loop_
_entity_poly.entity_id
_entity_poly.type
_entity_poly.pdbx_seq_one_letter_code
_entity_poly.pdbx_strand_id
1 'polypeptide(L)'
;MSVEELTKKEIEKIENIIKKVKIKDEKALEVYNLALSYFLDAKHFFEKKDFIRAFEAIVISWAYLDSCLHFGFIEVPEEFKKYFTI
;
A
#
# COMPACT_ATOMS: atom_id res chain seq x y z
N MET A 1 -16.39 10.26 8.47
CA MET A 1 -15.76 10.12 7.15
C MET A 1 -16.45 8.97 6.43
N SER A 2 -16.78 9.14 5.16
CA SER A 2 -17.32 8.06 4.32
C SER A 2 -16.20 7.07 3.92
N VAL A 3 -16.59 5.89 3.44
CA VAL A 3 -15.61 4.93 2.88
C VAL A 3 -14.88 5.54 1.70
N GLU A 4 -15.56 6.30 0.85
CA GLU A 4 -14.93 7.03 -0.26
C GLU A 4 -13.81 7.96 0.21
N GLU A 5 -14.08 8.82 1.20
CA GLU A 5 -13.10 9.77 1.74
C GLU A 5 -11.90 9.05 2.36
N LEU A 6 -12.15 7.96 3.09
CA LEU A 6 -11.10 7.14 3.71
C LEU A 6 -10.26 6.43 2.65
N THR A 7 -10.89 5.76 1.69
CA THR A 7 -10.18 5.05 0.61
C THR A 7 -9.31 5.99 -0.20
N LYS A 8 -9.83 7.18 -0.57
CA LYS A 8 -9.06 8.18 -1.30
C LYS A 8 -7.80 8.60 -0.53
N LYS A 9 -7.96 8.91 0.76
CA LYS A 9 -6.86 9.30 1.65
C LYS A 9 -5.80 8.19 1.75
N GLU A 10 -6.22 6.93 1.85
CA GLU A 10 -5.30 5.81 1.96
C GLU A 10 -4.58 5.52 0.64
N ILE A 11 -5.26 5.62 -0.50
CA ILE A 11 -4.63 5.55 -1.84
C ILE A 11 -3.54 6.62 -1.98
N GLU A 12 -3.84 7.88 -1.65
CA GLU A 12 -2.88 8.99 -1.71
C GLU A 12 -1.68 8.75 -0.77
N LYS A 13 -1.92 8.16 0.41
CA LYS A 13 -0.86 7.85 1.37
C LYS A 13 0.07 6.75 0.85
N ILE A 14 -0.47 5.61 0.40
CA ILE A 14 0.35 4.55 -0.20
C ILE A 14 1.10 5.09 -1.42
N GLU A 15 0.45 5.86 -2.29
CA GLU A 15 1.08 6.39 -3.50
C GLU A 15 2.33 7.24 -3.19
N ASN A 16 2.31 7.99 -2.09
CA ASN A 16 3.48 8.75 -1.64
C ASN A 16 4.59 7.87 -1.05
N ILE A 17 4.23 6.77 -0.40
CA ILE A 17 5.19 5.83 0.20
C ILE A 17 5.89 5.00 -0.87
N ILE A 18 5.14 4.35 -1.77
CA ILE A 18 5.68 3.44 -2.79
C ILE A 18 6.69 4.12 -3.71
N LYS A 19 6.54 5.42 -3.97
CA LYS A 19 7.50 6.23 -4.76
C LYS A 19 8.88 6.38 -4.08
N LYS A 20 8.96 6.14 -2.77
CA LYS A 20 10.15 6.33 -1.93
C LYS A 20 10.65 5.02 -1.33
N VAL A 21 10.02 3.88 -1.63
CA VAL A 21 10.44 2.55 -1.17
C VAL A 21 11.78 2.18 -1.83
N LYS A 22 12.69 1.61 -1.03
CA LYS A 22 13.90 0.94 -1.53
C LYS A 22 13.77 -0.56 -1.29
N ILE A 23 13.93 -1.35 -2.35
CA ILE A 23 13.91 -2.82 -2.28
C ILE A 23 15.30 -3.30 -1.86
N LYS A 24 15.36 -4.20 -0.88
CA LYS A 24 16.62 -4.76 -0.33
C LYS A 24 16.88 -6.21 -0.72
N ASP A 25 15.85 -6.95 -1.11
CA ASP A 25 15.93 -8.36 -1.48
C ASP A 25 15.07 -8.65 -2.72
N GLU A 26 15.65 -9.27 -3.75
CA GLU A 26 14.95 -9.66 -4.97
C GLU A 26 13.89 -10.75 -4.72
N LYS A 27 14.08 -11.63 -3.74
CA LYS A 27 13.06 -12.63 -3.35
C LYS A 27 11.81 -11.97 -2.78
N ALA A 28 11.95 -10.76 -2.26
CA ALA A 28 10.82 -9.99 -1.76
C ALA A 28 10.10 -9.19 -2.84
N LEU A 29 10.65 -9.15 -4.06
CA LEU A 29 10.05 -8.45 -5.18
C LEU A 29 8.64 -9.00 -5.47
N GLU A 30 8.41 -10.30 -5.28
CA GLU A 30 7.08 -10.89 -5.47
C GLU A 30 6.04 -10.34 -4.49
N VAL A 31 6.38 -10.26 -3.20
CA VAL A 31 5.47 -9.73 -2.17
C VAL A 31 5.26 -8.23 -2.35
N TYR A 32 6.31 -7.49 -2.67
CA TYR A 32 6.20 -6.08 -3.02
C TYR A 32 5.32 -5.86 -4.27
N ASN A 33 5.47 -6.71 -5.29
CA ASN A 33 4.62 -6.66 -6.48
C ASN A 33 3.16 -6.97 -6.15
N LEU A 34 2.86 -7.89 -5.23
CA LEU A 34 1.50 -8.07 -4.72
C LEU A 34 0.97 -6.78 -4.10
N ALA A 35 1.75 -6.10 -3.26
CA ALA A 35 1.35 -4.81 -2.69
C ALA A 35 1.00 -3.78 -3.78
N LEU A 36 1.80 -3.72 -4.85
CA LEU A 36 1.56 -2.83 -5.98
C LEU A 36 0.33 -3.22 -6.80
N SER A 37 0.10 -4.51 -7.06
CA SER A 37 -1.08 -5.00 -7.76
C SER A 37 -2.36 -4.59 -7.04
N TYR A 38 -2.42 -4.81 -5.72
CA TYR A 38 -3.58 -4.39 -4.92
C TYR A 38 -3.75 -2.87 -4.83
N PHE A 39 -2.66 -2.10 -4.84
CA PHE A 39 -2.74 -0.64 -4.97
C PHE A 39 -3.34 -0.20 -6.32
N LEU A 40 -2.95 -0.84 -7.42
CA LEU A 40 -3.51 -0.56 -8.74
C LEU A 40 -4.99 -0.96 -8.83
N ASP A 41 -5.36 -2.11 -8.25
CA ASP A 41 -6.75 -2.54 -8.13
C ASP A 41 -7.58 -1.53 -7.31
N ALA A 42 -7.03 -1.01 -6.21
CA ALA A 42 -7.71 0.01 -5.41
C ALA A 42 -8.00 1.27 -6.24
N LYS A 43 -7.03 1.76 -7.02
CA LYS A 43 -7.25 2.90 -7.94
C LYS A 43 -8.31 2.59 -8.99
N HIS A 44 -8.25 1.39 -9.59
CA HIS A 44 -9.20 0.95 -10.60
C HIS A 44 -10.64 0.90 -10.08
N PHE A 45 -10.86 0.30 -8.90
CA PHE A 45 -12.17 0.22 -8.28
C PHE A 45 -12.66 1.60 -7.83
N PHE A 46 -11.77 2.46 -7.33
CA PHE A 46 -12.11 3.81 -6.93
C PHE A 46 -12.61 4.66 -8.11
N GLU A 47 -11.91 4.60 -9.26
CA GLU A 47 -12.32 5.28 -10.50
C GLU A 47 -13.71 4.81 -10.99
N LYS A 48 -14.03 3.53 -10.78
CA LYS A 48 -15.35 2.95 -11.08
C LYS A 48 -16.43 3.23 -10.03
N LYS A 49 -16.11 4.02 -8.99
CA LYS A 49 -16.98 4.30 -7.84
C LYS A 49 -17.38 3.06 -7.03
N ASP A 50 -16.60 1.99 -7.13
CA ASP A 50 -16.75 0.80 -6.29
C ASP A 50 -15.90 0.94 -5.03
N PHE A 51 -16.42 1.74 -4.10
CA PHE A 51 -15.65 2.16 -2.93
C PHE A 51 -15.38 1.05 -1.93
N ILE A 52 -16.23 0.01 -1.89
CA ILE A 52 -16.03 -1.15 -1.01
C ILE A 52 -14.85 -1.98 -1.52
N ARG A 53 -14.84 -2.36 -2.80
CA ARG A 53 -13.71 -3.12 -3.37
C ARG A 53 -12.43 -2.31 -3.40
N ALA A 54 -12.53 -0.99 -3.62
CA ALA A 54 -11.37 -0.10 -3.52
C ALA A 54 -10.78 -0.07 -2.11
N PHE A 55 -11.64 -0.03 -1.08
CA PHE A 55 -11.21 -0.07 0.32
C PHE A 55 -10.55 -1.41 0.69
N GLU A 56 -11.15 -2.52 0.28
CA GLU A 56 -10.58 -3.85 0.50
C GLU A 56 -9.20 -3.98 -0.15
N ALA A 57 -9.07 -3.56 -1.42
CA ALA A 57 -7.81 -3.65 -2.15
C ALA A 57 -6.71 -2.78 -1.52
N ILE A 58 -7.02 -1.54 -1.08
CA ILE A 58 -6.00 -0.69 -0.45
C ILE A 58 -5.55 -1.23 0.91
N VAL A 59 -6.45 -1.83 1.69
CA VAL A 59 -6.10 -2.48 2.96
C VAL A 59 -5.17 -3.68 2.74
N ILE A 60 -5.40 -4.49 1.70
CA ILE A 60 -4.51 -5.59 1.35
C ILE A 60 -3.13 -5.08 0.91
N SER A 61 -3.08 -3.99 0.13
CA SER A 61 -1.82 -3.35 -0.25
C SER A 61 -1.01 -2.91 0.97
N TRP A 62 -1.66 -2.29 1.97
CA TRP A 62 -1.04 -1.96 3.27
C TRP A 62 -0.46 -3.20 3.96
N ALA A 63 -1.22 -4.29 4.04
CA ALA A 63 -0.80 -5.50 4.73
C ALA A 63 0.48 -6.11 4.14
N TYR A 64 0.59 -6.17 2.81
CA TYR A 64 1.81 -6.65 2.14
C TYR A 64 2.99 -5.69 2.34
N LEU A 65 2.75 -4.38 2.29
CA LEU A 65 3.81 -3.39 2.47
C LEU A 65 4.38 -3.40 3.90
N ASP A 66 3.51 -3.53 4.90
CA ASP A 66 3.90 -3.68 6.31
C ASP A 66 4.67 -4.99 6.53
N SER A 67 4.21 -6.09 5.93
CA SER A 67 4.91 -7.38 5.97
C SER A 67 6.32 -7.28 5.39
N CYS A 68 6.48 -6.62 4.23
CA CYS A 68 7.79 -6.39 3.64
C CYS A 68 8.74 -5.60 4.56
N LEU A 69 8.22 -4.63 5.33
CA LEU A 69 9.04 -3.88 6.30
C LEU A 69 9.47 -4.76 7.47
N HIS A 70 8.58 -5.58 8.03
CA HIS A 70 8.89 -6.50 9.14
C HIS A 70 9.97 -7.51 8.78
N PHE A 71 9.97 -8.01 7.54
CA PHE A 71 10.99 -8.95 7.06
C PHE A 71 12.28 -8.27 6.59
N GLY A 72 12.38 -6.93 6.67
CA GLY A 72 13.54 -6.18 6.21
C GLY A 72 13.74 -6.20 4.69
N PHE A 73 12.70 -6.59 3.95
CA PHE A 73 12.71 -6.72 2.50
C PHE A 73 12.71 -5.37 1.77
N ILE A 74 12.12 -4.36 2.42
CA ILE A 74 12.11 -3.00 1.92
C ILE A 74 12.56 -2.02 3.00
N GLU A 75 12.85 -0.81 2.60
CA GLU A 75 13.05 0.33 3.47
C GLU A 75 12.20 1.51 3.00
N VAL A 76 11.58 2.18 3.97
CA VAL A 76 10.85 3.43 3.77
C VAL A 76 11.54 4.55 4.57
N PRO A 77 11.46 5.80 4.11
CA PRO A 77 11.87 6.96 4.91
C PRO A 77 11.26 6.97 6.32
N GLU A 78 12.03 7.45 7.29
CA GLU A 78 11.65 7.49 8.72
C GLU A 78 10.28 8.14 8.96
N GLU A 79 9.96 9.19 8.19
CA GLU A 79 8.70 9.93 8.26
C GLU A 79 7.44 9.06 8.02
N PHE A 80 7.59 7.92 7.35
CA PHE A 80 6.51 6.99 7.05
C PHE A 80 6.40 5.83 8.02
N LYS A 81 7.43 5.54 8.83
CA LYS A 81 7.42 4.39 9.75
C LYS A 81 6.25 4.42 10.73
N LYS A 82 5.79 5.61 11.12
CA LYS A 82 4.59 5.82 11.95
C LYS A 82 3.29 5.24 11.39
N TYR A 83 3.25 4.84 10.12
CA TYR A 83 2.08 4.23 9.48
C TYR A 83 2.16 2.69 9.45
N PHE A 84 3.27 2.13 9.90
CA PHE A 84 3.56 0.70 9.89
C PHE A 84 3.62 0.19 11.32
N THR A 85 3.61 -1.13 11.48
CA THR A 85 3.59 -1.78 12.80
C THR A 85 5.01 -2.14 13.30
N ILE A 86 6.02 -1.38 12.85
CA ILE A 86 7.45 -1.54 13.14
C ILE A 86 8.01 -0.49 14.10
#